data_AF-K1SUA4-F1
#
_entry.id   AF-K1SUA4-F1
#
_cell.length_a   1.000
_cell.length_b   1.000
_cell.length_c   1.000
_cell.angle_alpha   90.00
_cell.angle_beta   90.00
_cell.angle_gamma   90.00
#
_symmetry.space_group_name_H-M   'P 1'
#
loop_
_entity.id
_entity.type
_entity.pdbx_description
1 polymer ?
#
loop_
_entity_poly.entity_id
_entity_poly.type
_entity_poly.pdbx_seq_one_letter_code
_entity_poly.pdbx_strand_id
1 'polypeptide(L)'
;MKKQIFFTVLFFLAALPAGAQLYQPGEVLDYRASYKAKFFPNTEVGSVRVTTVEEEYEGEPMYRIVAHGKTLPAFRWVMNVDDKYTILVDREELKTRRFESDIREGNYRFWSNYVYDW
;
A
#
# COMPACT_ATOMS: atom_id res chain seq x y z
N MET A 1 -38.03 -7.62 37.12
CA MET A 1 -37.11 -6.72 36.38
C MET A 1 -35.65 -7.04 36.70
N LYS A 2 -35.12 -8.21 36.29
CA LYS A 2 -33.74 -8.64 36.59
C LYS A 2 -33.28 -9.73 35.60
N LYS A 3 -33.31 -9.49 34.28
CA LYS A 3 -32.69 -10.42 33.30
C LYS A 3 -32.09 -9.76 32.04
N GLN A 4 -32.19 -8.45 31.86
CA GLN A 4 -31.72 -7.78 30.63
C GLN A 4 -30.34 -7.13 30.73
N ILE A 5 -29.71 -7.06 31.91
CA ILE A 5 -28.41 -6.37 32.08
C ILE A 5 -27.22 -7.30 31.77
N PHE A 6 -27.41 -8.62 31.79
CA PHE A 6 -26.31 -9.58 31.58
C PHE A 6 -25.90 -9.76 30.12
N PHE A 7 -26.79 -9.43 29.16
CA PHE A 7 -26.49 -9.64 27.73
C PHE A 7 -25.63 -8.52 27.12
N THR A 8 -25.67 -7.31 27.69
CA THR A 8 -24.92 -6.17 27.15
C THR A 8 -23.44 -6.19 27.54
N VAL A 9 -23.07 -6.83 28.66
CA VAL A 9 -21.67 -6.93 29.10
C VAL A 9 -20.89 -7.98 28.30
N LEU A 10 -21.57 -9.02 27.78
CA LEU A 10 -20.92 -10.09 27.01
C LEU A 10 -20.51 -9.65 25.60
N PHE A 11 -21.18 -8.66 25.02
CA PHE A 11 -20.88 -8.16 23.66
C PHE A 11 -19.63 -7.28 23.60
N PHE A 12 -19.23 -6.66 24.73
CA PHE A 12 -18.05 -5.80 24.79
C PHE A 12 -16.76 -6.57 25.12
N LEU A 13 -16.84 -7.79 25.67
CA LEU A 13 -15.66 -8.61 25.94
C LEU A 13 -15.11 -9.32 24.70
N ALA A 14 -15.90 -9.38 23.61
CA ALA A 14 -15.50 -10.02 22.35
C ALA A 14 -14.78 -9.08 21.37
N ALA A 15 -14.74 -7.77 21.65
CA ALA A 15 -13.95 -6.80 20.89
C ALA A 15 -12.56 -6.65 21.53
N LEU A 16 -11.83 -7.77 21.67
CA LEU A 16 -10.37 -7.65 21.69
C LEU A 16 -9.99 -6.96 20.39
N PRO A 17 -9.10 -5.95 20.38
CA PRO A 17 -8.58 -5.44 19.13
C PRO A 17 -7.95 -6.65 18.43
N ALA A 18 -8.59 -7.12 17.36
CA ALA A 18 -7.89 -7.98 16.41
C ALA A 18 -6.60 -7.21 16.09
N GLY A 19 -5.45 -7.82 16.40
CA GLY A 19 -4.16 -7.17 16.14
C GLY A 19 -4.21 -6.58 14.74
N ALA A 20 -3.84 -5.30 14.60
CA ALA A 20 -3.98 -4.61 13.33
C ALA A 20 -3.21 -5.39 12.26
N GLN A 21 -3.95 -6.06 11.38
CA GLN A 21 -3.39 -6.84 10.30
C GLN A 21 -2.67 -5.86 9.36
N LEU A 22 -1.34 -5.99 9.26
CA LEU A 22 -0.49 -5.07 8.49
C LEU A 22 -0.78 -5.11 6.99
N TYR A 23 -1.08 -6.30 6.47
CA TYR A 23 -1.41 -6.52 5.06
C TYR A 23 -2.75 -7.23 4.96
N GLN A 24 -3.71 -6.59 4.30
CA GLN A 24 -5.03 -7.17 4.05
C GLN A 24 -5.17 -7.55 2.57
N PRO A 25 -5.29 -8.85 2.24
CA PRO A 25 -5.50 -9.28 0.85
C PRO A 25 -6.78 -8.66 0.26
N GLY A 26 -6.66 -8.07 -0.92
CA GLY A 26 -7.73 -7.32 -1.57
C GLY A 26 -7.80 -5.84 -1.18
N GLU A 27 -6.95 -5.37 -0.25
CA GLU A 27 -6.86 -3.96 0.11
C GLU A 27 -6.36 -3.11 -1.06
N VAL A 28 -7.01 -1.96 -1.22
CA VAL A 28 -6.63 -0.92 -2.19
C VAL A 28 -6.57 0.42 -1.46
N LEU A 29 -5.40 1.04 -1.47
CA LEU A 29 -5.16 2.36 -0.89
C LEU A 29 -4.86 3.36 -2.02
N ASP A 30 -5.72 4.36 -2.17
CA ASP A 30 -5.57 5.42 -3.16
C ASP A 30 -5.16 6.73 -2.48
N TYR A 31 -3.99 7.24 -2.84
CA TYR A 31 -3.41 8.47 -2.31
C TYR A 31 -3.30 9.55 -3.38
N ARG A 32 -3.30 10.81 -2.92
CA ARG A 32 -3.01 11.99 -3.73
C ARG A 32 -1.75 12.68 -3.20
N ALA A 33 -0.80 12.88 -4.10
CA ALA A 33 0.37 13.72 -3.82
C ALA A 33 -0.01 15.17 -4.13
N SER A 34 0.04 16.04 -3.12
CA SER A 34 -0.31 17.46 -3.25
C SER A 34 0.79 18.35 -2.69
N TYR A 35 1.02 19.51 -3.31
CA TYR A 35 1.81 20.57 -2.71
C TYR A 35 0.95 21.79 -2.38
N LYS A 36 1.42 22.60 -1.45
CA LYS A 36 0.81 23.88 -1.09
C LYS A 36 1.73 25.01 -1.49
N ALA A 37 1.32 25.80 -2.48
CA ALA A 37 2.02 27.01 -2.89
C ALA A 37 1.30 28.25 -2.35
N LYS A 38 2.03 29.36 -2.16
CA LYS A 38 1.51 30.59 -1.54
C LYS A 38 0.23 31.13 -2.21
N PHE A 39 0.09 30.92 -3.52
CA PHE A 39 -1.07 31.37 -4.31
C PHE A 39 -2.03 30.26 -4.74
N PHE A 40 -1.67 28.99 -4.53
CA PHE A 40 -2.47 27.82 -4.92
C PHE A 40 -2.51 26.83 -3.75
N PRO A 41 -3.53 26.90 -2.89
CA PRO A 41 -3.67 25.93 -1.82
C PRO A 41 -4.00 24.54 -2.40
N ASN A 42 -3.36 23.50 -1.86
CA ASN A 42 -3.71 22.08 -2.05
C ASN A 42 -3.82 21.65 -3.52
N THR A 43 -2.77 21.88 -4.30
CA THR A 43 -2.71 21.41 -5.69
C THR A 43 -2.28 19.95 -5.70
N GLU A 44 -3.22 19.06 -6.03
CA GLU A 44 -2.91 17.65 -6.31
C GLU A 44 -2.18 17.53 -7.64
N VAL A 45 -1.04 16.83 -7.64
CA VAL A 45 -0.17 16.68 -8.81
C VAL A 45 0.12 15.25 -9.18
N GLY A 46 -0.09 14.32 -8.26
CA GLY A 46 0.10 12.90 -8.50
C GLY A 46 -0.92 12.05 -7.78
N SER A 47 -1.02 10.80 -8.22
CA SER A 47 -1.80 9.75 -7.57
C SER A 47 -0.90 8.55 -7.31
N VAL A 48 -1.10 7.90 -6.16
CA VAL A 48 -0.47 6.61 -5.86
C VAL A 48 -1.58 5.62 -5.55
N ARG A 49 -1.58 4.47 -6.23
CA ARG A 49 -2.45 3.34 -5.90
C ARG A 49 -1.60 2.22 -5.35
N VAL A 50 -1.92 1.75 -4.16
CA VAL A 50 -1.29 0.59 -3.52
C VAL A 50 -2.31 -0.54 -3.47
N THR A 51 -1.94 -1.72 -3.96
CA THR A 51 -2.78 -2.92 -3.92
C THR A 51 -2.07 -4.05 -3.23
N THR A 52 -2.76 -4.76 -2.35
CA THR A 52 -2.24 -5.93 -1.64
C THR A 52 -3.01 -7.17 -2.08
N VAL A 53 -2.32 -8.23 -2.49
CA VAL A 53 -2.91 -9.53 -2.80
C VAL A 53 -2.09 -10.65 -2.16
N GLU A 54 -2.70 -11.82 -1.95
CA GLU A 54 -1.93 -13.04 -1.68
C GLU A 54 -1.46 -13.65 -2.99
N GLU A 55 -0.22 -14.15 -2.99
CA GLU A 55 0.37 -14.88 -4.09
C GLU A 55 1.36 -15.92 -3.56
N GLU A 56 1.56 -16.99 -4.31
CA GLU A 56 2.59 -17.98 -4.01
C GLU A 56 3.88 -17.59 -4.74
N TYR A 57 4.99 -17.53 -4.02
CA TYR A 57 6.31 -17.27 -4.59
C TYR A 57 7.29 -18.32 -4.09
N GLU A 58 7.90 -19.06 -5.02
CA GLU A 58 8.83 -20.15 -4.71
C GLU A 58 8.26 -21.21 -3.74
N GLY A 59 6.95 -21.47 -3.82
CA GLY A 59 6.24 -22.43 -2.97
C GLY A 59 5.79 -21.89 -1.62
N GLU A 60 6.12 -20.64 -1.30
CA GLU A 60 5.77 -20.01 -0.02
C GLU A 60 4.66 -18.96 -0.20
N PRO A 61 3.69 -18.88 0.72
CA PRO A 61 2.63 -17.88 0.67
C PRO A 61 3.16 -16.49 1.04
N MET A 62 2.97 -15.53 0.15
CA MET A 62 3.45 -14.16 0.29
C MET A 62 2.31 -13.15 0.12
N TYR A 63 2.48 -11.97 0.72
CA TYR A 63 1.76 -10.79 0.29
C TYR A 63 2.51 -10.14 -0.87
N ARG A 64 1.83 -9.94 -2.00
CA ARG A 64 2.31 -9.07 -3.07
C ARG A 64 1.67 -7.70 -2.95
N ILE A 65 2.51 -6.71 -2.70
CA ILE A 65 2.14 -5.29 -2.67
C ILE A 65 2.63 -4.63 -3.95
N VAL A 66 1.74 -3.94 -4.65
CA VAL A 66 2.10 -3.13 -5.81
C VAL A 66 1.72 -1.68 -5.54
N ALA A 67 2.69 -0.79 -5.56
CA ALA A 67 2.48 0.65 -5.52
C ALA A 67 2.72 1.24 -6.92
N HIS A 68 1.71 1.96 -7.45
CA HIS A 68 1.78 2.61 -8.75
C HIS A 68 1.61 4.12 -8.60
N GLY A 69 2.71 4.85 -8.76
CA GLY A 69 2.74 6.31 -8.70
C GLY A 69 2.68 6.93 -10.09
N LYS A 70 1.79 7.91 -10.29
CA LYS A 70 1.68 8.67 -11.55
C LYS A 70 1.52 10.15 -11.32
N THR A 71 2.16 10.96 -12.18
CA THR A 71 1.79 12.37 -12.32
C THR A 71 0.43 12.49 -13.01
N LEU A 72 -0.45 13.34 -12.49
CA LEU A 72 -1.75 13.64 -13.10
C LEU A 72 -1.56 14.31 -14.47
N PRO A 73 -2.46 14.06 -15.46
CA PRO A 73 -2.29 14.54 -16.83
C PRO A 73 -1.98 16.04 -16.95
N ALA A 74 -2.60 16.88 -16.11
CA ALA A 74 -2.41 18.33 -16.10
C ALA A 74 -0.98 18.79 -15.74
N PHE A 75 -0.16 17.94 -15.13
CA PHE A 75 1.19 18.29 -14.65
C PHE A 75 2.32 17.51 -15.34
N ARG A 76 1.98 16.58 -16.26
CA ARG A 76 2.99 15.76 -16.97
C ARG A 76 3.97 16.56 -17.81
N TRP A 77 3.60 17.75 -18.23
CA TRP A 77 4.46 18.67 -18.98
C TRP A 77 5.61 19.24 -18.12
N VAL A 78 5.46 19.27 -16.79
CA VAL A 78 6.54 19.62 -15.86
C VAL A 78 7.41 18.39 -15.62
N MET A 79 6.79 17.28 -15.25
CA MET A 79 7.47 16.01 -14.99
C MET A 79 6.49 14.85 -15.13
N ASN A 80 6.74 13.96 -16.09
CA ASN A 80 5.91 12.79 -16.31
C ASN A 80 6.45 11.59 -15.53
N VAL A 81 5.85 11.25 -14.40
CA VAL A 81 6.20 10.08 -13.58
C VAL A 81 5.18 8.96 -13.83
N ASP A 82 5.67 7.74 -14.03
CA ASP A 82 4.89 6.50 -14.13
C ASP A 82 5.68 5.33 -13.51
N ASP A 83 5.82 5.39 -12.18
CA ASP A 83 6.67 4.50 -11.40
C ASP A 83 5.88 3.36 -10.79
N LYS A 84 6.42 2.15 -10.87
CA LYS A 84 5.82 0.95 -10.28
C LYS A 84 6.80 0.25 -9.36
N TYR A 85 6.38 0.03 -8.13
CA TYR A 85 7.10 -0.75 -7.13
C TYR A 85 6.31 -2.01 -6.81
N THR A 86 6.98 -3.16 -6.79
CA THR A 86 6.40 -4.45 -6.40
C THR A 86 7.21 -5.03 -5.27
N ILE A 87 6.54 -5.41 -4.18
CA ILE A 87 7.15 -5.94 -2.98
C ILE A 87 6.50 -7.29 -2.67
N LEU A 88 7.31 -8.32 -2.43
CA LEU A 88 6.88 -9.59 -1.89
C LEU A 88 7.29 -9.68 -0.43
N VAL A 89 6.31 -9.89 0.43
CA VAL A 89 6.49 -9.93 1.89
C VAL A 89 6.04 -11.29 2.39
N ASP A 90 6.91 -11.93 3.17
CA ASP A 90 6.61 -13.18 3.87
C ASP A 90 5.40 -13.01 4.78
N ARG A 91 4.43 -13.92 4.69
CA ARG A 91 3.18 -13.80 5.44
C ARG A 91 3.35 -14.10 6.93
N GLU A 92 4.34 -14.92 7.31
CA GLU A 92 4.57 -15.34 8.68
C GLU A 92 5.56 -14.38 9.37
N GLU A 93 6.72 -14.15 8.75
CA GLU A 93 7.77 -13.31 9.31
C GLU A 93 7.57 -11.81 9.06
N LEU A 94 6.69 -11.44 8.12
CA LEU A 94 6.44 -10.06 7.68
C LEU A 94 7.71 -9.35 7.16
N LYS A 95 8.69 -10.12 6.68
CA LYS A 95 9.92 -9.62 6.07
C LYS A 95 9.78 -9.56 4.56
N THR A 96 10.35 -8.52 3.96
CA THR A 96 10.44 -8.41 2.51
C THR A 96 11.39 -9.47 1.96
N ARG A 97 10.89 -10.35 1.08
CA ARG A 97 11.69 -11.35 0.37
C ARG A 97 12.22 -10.82 -0.95
N ARG A 98 11.42 -10.00 -1.64
CA ARG A 98 11.80 -9.40 -2.91
C ARG A 98 11.25 -7.99 -3.06
N PHE A 99 12.03 -7.13 -3.68
CA PHE A 99 11.62 -5.80 -4.11
C PHE A 99 11.98 -5.61 -5.58
N GLU A 100 11.05 -5.05 -6.35
CA GLU A 100 11.26 -4.66 -7.73
C GLU A 100 10.77 -3.23 -7.95
N SER A 101 11.53 -2.44 -8.73
CA SER A 101 11.12 -1.11 -9.18
C SER A 101 11.27 -0.96 -10.69
N ASP A 102 10.27 -0.39 -11.34
CA ASP A 102 10.27 0.11 -12.73
C ASP A 102 10.00 1.61 -12.66
N ILE A 103 11.07 2.40 -12.76
CA ILE A 103 11.06 3.86 -12.65
C ILE A 103 11.00 4.48 -14.04
N ARG A 104 10.03 5.37 -14.26
CA ARG A 104 9.82 6.08 -15.52
C ARG A 104 9.50 7.54 -15.26
N GLU A 105 10.54 8.35 -15.19
CA GLU A 105 10.44 9.77 -14.85
C GLU A 105 10.98 10.62 -16.00
N GLY A 106 10.07 11.22 -16.78
CA GLY A 106 10.42 11.96 -18.00
C GLY A 106 11.15 11.05 -19.00
N ASN A 107 12.44 11.32 -19.22
CA ASN A 107 13.32 10.50 -20.07
C ASN A 107 14.17 9.49 -19.27
N TYR A 108 14.17 9.57 -17.93
CA TYR A 108 14.92 8.66 -17.08
C TYR A 108 14.19 7.31 -16.96
N ARG A 109 14.95 6.23 -17.11
CA ARG A 109 14.46 4.85 -16.97
C ARG A 109 15.43 4.10 -16.08
N PHE A 110 14.89 3.43 -15.07
CA PHE A 110 15.69 2.59 -14.19
C PHE A 110 14.85 1.42 -13.72
N TRP A 111 15.43 0.23 -13.80
CA TRP A 111 14.82 -0.97 -13.26
C TRP A 111 15.78 -1.61 -12.28
N SER A 112 15.27 -2.02 -11.13
CA SER A 112 16.04 -2.76 -10.13
C SER A 112 15.22 -3.87 -9.51
N ASN A 113 15.91 -4.91 -9.09
CA ASN A 113 15.35 -6.07 -8.43
C ASN A 113 16.33 -6.54 -7.35
N TYR A 114 15.82 -6.69 -6.14
CA TYR A 114 16.57 -7.14 -4.97
C TYR A 114 15.84 -8.34 -4.37
N VAL A 115 16.60 -9.39 -4.09
CA VAL A 115 16.18 -10.54 -3.29
C VAL A 115 16.94 -10.46 -1.98
N TYR A 116 16.22 -10.63 -0.87
CA TYR A 116 16.80 -10.50 0.46
C TYR A 116 16.94 -11.87 1.12
N ASP A 117 18.12 -12.11 1.68
CA ASP A 117 18.46 -13.28 2.49
C ASP A 117 18.76 -12.78 3.91
N TRP A 118 17.73 -12.78 4.76
CA TRP A 118 17.76 -12.20 6.11
C TRP A 118 18.08 -13.24 7.18
#